data_AF-A0A0K0F5N3-F1
#
_entry.id   AF-A0A0K0F5N3-F1
#
_cell.length_a   1.000
_cell.length_b   1.000
_cell.length_c   1.000
_cell.angle_alpha   90.00
_cell.angle_beta   90.00
_cell.angle_gamma   90.00
#
_symmetry.space_group_name_H-M   'P 1'
#
loop_
_entity.id
_entity.type
_entity.pdbx_description
1 polymer ?
#
loop_
_entity_poly.entity_id
_entity_poly.type
_entity_poly.pdbx_seq_one_letter_code
_entity_poly.pdbx_strand_id
1 'polypeptide(L)'
;MGNHESANVYRLKKDIAKWDLRNIQADVTKFNIVFSIQNFSKRLEVVGQQIRSATCVIQNLDRLEWCLDIYPNGFDQDSKEYVSVFLILLKPERVKVKLKFSILNDKEEKENVIIAKNVIKLGKNEGGGPRKFIKKDLLLNESNGLLINDKLRVLCKVETIETGNTEA
;
A
#
# COMPACT_ATOMS: atom_id res chain seq x y z
N MET A 1 -31.12 -41.44 -54.98
CA MET A 1 -31.00 -39.96 -54.99
C MET A 1 -31.50 -39.46 -53.64
N GLY A 2 -30.59 -39.37 -52.67
CA GLY A 2 -30.89 -38.92 -51.31
C GLY A 2 -30.58 -37.44 -51.18
N ASN A 3 -31.58 -36.66 -50.75
CA ASN A 3 -31.46 -35.23 -50.50
C ASN A 3 -30.78 -34.98 -49.14
N HIS A 4 -29.65 -34.29 -49.21
CA HIS A 4 -29.06 -33.34 -48.26
C HIS A 4 -29.51 -33.42 -46.79
N GLU A 5 -28.81 -34.26 -46.02
CA GLU A 5 -28.61 -34.05 -44.59
C GLU A 5 -27.59 -32.92 -44.35
N SER A 6 -28.01 -32.02 -43.47
CA SER A 6 -27.23 -31.13 -42.61
C SER A 6 -25.79 -31.58 -42.31
N ALA A 7 -24.79 -30.90 -42.88
CA ALA A 7 -23.38 -31.10 -42.51
C ALA A 7 -22.51 -29.83 -42.61
N ASN A 8 -23.08 -28.64 -42.40
CA ASN A 8 -22.31 -27.38 -42.35
C ASN A 8 -22.14 -26.76 -40.95
N VAL A 9 -22.54 -27.46 -39.88
CA VAL A 9 -22.36 -26.97 -38.49
C VAL A 9 -21.06 -27.48 -37.84
N TYR A 10 -20.37 -28.45 -38.46
CA TYR A 10 -19.21 -29.10 -37.84
C TYR A 10 -17.83 -28.74 -38.42
N ARG A 11 -17.74 -27.79 -39.36
CA ARG A 11 -16.45 -27.39 -39.97
C ARG A 11 -16.01 -25.95 -39.70
N LEU A 12 -16.49 -25.35 -38.61
CA LEU A 12 -16.01 -24.06 -38.08
C LEU A 12 -15.50 -24.18 -36.63
N LYS A 13 -14.91 -25.34 -36.29
CA LYS A 13 -14.10 -25.52 -35.06
C LYS A 13 -12.59 -25.64 -35.36
N LYS A 14 -12.15 -25.15 -36.52
CA LYS A 14 -10.75 -25.26 -36.95
C LYS A 14 -10.16 -23.96 -37.48
N ASP A 15 -10.56 -22.83 -36.89
CA ASP A 15 -9.79 -21.59 -36.92
C ASP A 15 -9.38 -21.21 -35.50
N ILE A 16 -8.65 -22.14 -34.86
CA ILE A 16 -7.72 -21.78 -33.78
C ILE A 16 -6.49 -21.24 -34.50
N ALA A 17 -6.43 -19.93 -34.70
CA ALA A 17 -5.16 -19.21 -34.74
C ALA A 17 -5.40 -17.70 -34.64
N LYS A 18 -4.84 -17.16 -33.56
CA LYS A 18 -4.13 -15.88 -33.51
C LYS A 18 -4.94 -14.58 -33.62
N TRP A 19 -4.87 -13.88 -32.48
CA TRP A 19 -4.75 -12.44 -32.31
C TRP A 19 -6.08 -11.70 -32.19
N ASP A 20 -6.56 -11.63 -30.94
CA ASP A 20 -6.84 -10.29 -30.42
C ASP A 20 -6.00 -10.07 -29.17
N LEU A 21 -4.95 -9.27 -29.36
CA LEU A 21 -3.96 -8.91 -28.38
C LEU A 21 -4.59 -7.94 -27.38
N ARG A 22 -4.58 -8.32 -26.10
CA ARG A 22 -4.27 -7.42 -24.97
C ARG A 22 -5.06 -6.10 -24.97
N ASN A 23 -6.30 -6.15 -24.49
CA ASN A 23 -6.74 -5.07 -23.59
C ASN A 23 -5.96 -5.21 -22.28
N ILE A 24 -4.66 -4.86 -22.24
CA ILE A 24 -3.96 -4.62 -20.98
C ILE A 24 -4.49 -3.29 -20.47
N GLN A 25 -5.66 -3.34 -19.85
CA GLN A 25 -6.02 -2.34 -18.87
C GLN A 25 -5.16 -2.69 -17.65
N ALA A 26 -4.20 -1.84 -17.29
CA ALA A 26 -3.37 -2.08 -16.12
C ALA A 26 -4.30 -2.27 -14.90
N ASP A 27 -4.26 -3.42 -14.25
CA ASP A 27 -5.09 -3.67 -13.06
C ASP A 27 -4.48 -2.87 -11.90
N VAL A 28 -5.01 -1.67 -11.71
CA VAL A 28 -4.65 -0.79 -10.62
C VAL A 28 -5.39 -1.26 -9.37
N THR A 29 -4.69 -1.90 -8.43
CA THR A 29 -5.28 -2.27 -7.14
C THR A 29 -5.12 -1.10 -6.16
N LYS A 30 -6.25 -0.62 -5.60
CA LYS A 30 -6.28 0.45 -4.59
C LYS A 30 -6.79 -0.10 -3.28
N PHE A 31 -6.04 0.14 -2.21
CA PHE A 31 -6.44 -0.27 -0.87
C PHE A 31 -5.88 0.67 0.20
N ASN A 32 -6.45 0.56 1.40
CA ASN A 32 -6.07 1.35 2.56
C ASN A 32 -5.55 0.43 3.66
N ILE A 33 -4.46 0.81 4.31
CA ILE A 33 -3.99 0.19 5.55
C ILE A 33 -4.09 1.23 6.66
N VAL A 34 -4.76 0.87 7.75
CA VAL A 34 -4.83 1.69 8.96
C VAL A 34 -4.11 0.96 10.07
N PHE A 35 -3.16 1.65 10.71
CA PHE A 35 -2.49 1.15 11.90
C PHE A 35 -2.65 2.13 13.06
N SER A 36 -3.02 1.58 14.22
CA SER A 36 -3.28 2.33 15.43
C SER A 36 -2.33 1.94 16.54
N ILE A 37 -1.73 2.94 17.19
CA ILE A 37 -0.87 2.76 18.36
C ILE A 37 -1.52 3.49 19.53
N GLN A 38 -1.95 2.73 20.54
CA GLN A 38 -2.51 3.25 21.79
C GLN A 38 -1.39 3.78 22.71
N ASN A 39 -1.72 4.68 23.62
CA ASN A 39 -0.78 5.23 24.59
C ASN A 39 0.51 5.74 23.92
N PHE A 40 0.39 6.48 22.82
CA PHE A 40 1.52 6.85 21.97
C PHE A 40 2.54 7.73 22.71
N SER A 41 2.06 8.66 23.56
CA SER A 41 2.92 9.51 24.38
C SER A 41 3.83 8.73 25.36
N LYS A 42 3.47 7.48 25.67
CA LYS A 42 4.17 6.61 26.64
C LYS A 42 5.10 5.59 25.97
N ARG A 43 5.31 5.70 24.66
CA ARG A 43 6.14 4.78 23.89
C ARG A 43 7.62 4.95 24.23
N LEU A 44 8.31 3.82 24.40
CA LEU A 44 9.69 3.75 24.90
C LEU A 44 10.71 3.36 23.82
N GLU A 45 10.24 3.13 22.59
CA GLU A 45 11.05 2.75 21.45
C GLU A 45 12.17 3.78 21.22
N VAL A 46 13.41 3.33 21.13
CA VAL A 46 14.55 4.23 20.83
C VAL A 46 14.58 4.62 19.34
N VAL A 47 15.46 5.55 18.97
CA VAL A 47 15.68 5.90 17.56
C VAL A 47 16.03 4.63 16.76
N GLY A 48 15.35 4.42 15.64
CA GLY A 48 15.52 3.23 14.79
C GLY A 48 14.75 2.00 15.25
N GLN A 49 14.01 2.06 16.37
CA GLN A 49 13.12 0.98 16.79
C GLN A 49 11.69 1.23 16.32
N GLN A 50 11.13 0.25 15.60
CA GLN A 50 9.78 0.30 15.05
C GLN A 50 8.75 -0.47 15.89
N ILE A 51 7.51 -0.03 15.72
CA ILE A 51 6.30 -0.80 16.02
C ILE A 51 5.72 -1.22 14.67
N ARG A 52 5.58 -2.53 14.48
CA ARG A 52 5.07 -3.13 13.23
C ARG A 52 3.60 -3.50 13.37
N SER A 53 2.80 -3.20 12.34
CA SER A 53 1.42 -3.64 12.26
C SER A 53 1.31 -5.13 11.97
N ALA A 54 0.12 -5.70 12.18
CA ALA A 54 -0.22 -6.99 11.60
C ALA A 54 -0.10 -6.96 10.06
N THR A 55 0.13 -8.12 9.46
CA THR A 55 0.15 -8.27 8.00
C THR A 55 -1.25 -8.05 7.43
N CYS A 56 -1.35 -7.10 6.51
CA CYS A 56 -2.51 -6.89 5.65
C CYS A 56 -2.35 -7.76 4.40
N VAL A 57 -3.29 -8.68 4.18
CA VAL A 57 -3.32 -9.55 3.01
C VAL A 57 -4.42 -9.05 2.07
N ILE A 58 -4.05 -8.71 0.85
CA ILE A 58 -4.98 -8.34 -0.21
C ILE A 58 -5.06 -9.51 -1.18
N GLN A 59 -6.24 -10.14 -1.25
CA GLN A 59 -6.49 -11.22 -2.20
C GLN A 59 -6.72 -10.61 -3.59
N ASN A 60 -5.67 -10.59 -4.41
CA ASN A 60 -5.71 -10.35 -5.85
C ASN A 60 -5.00 -11.51 -6.57
N LEU A 61 -4.71 -11.38 -7.88
CA LEU A 61 -4.01 -12.41 -8.67
C LEU A 61 -2.71 -12.89 -8.01
N ASP A 62 -1.92 -11.98 -7.44
CA ASP A 62 -0.59 -12.29 -6.90
C ASP A 62 -0.50 -12.33 -5.37
N ARG A 63 -1.63 -12.24 -4.65
CA ARG A 63 -1.72 -12.15 -3.18
C ARG A 63 -0.70 -11.15 -2.60
N LEU A 64 -1.12 -9.89 -2.48
CA LEU A 64 -0.26 -8.88 -1.89
C LEU A 64 -0.25 -8.99 -0.36
N GLU A 65 0.93 -8.92 0.23
CA GLU A 65 1.11 -8.89 1.69
C GLU A 65 1.93 -7.66 2.07
N TRP A 66 1.40 -6.90 3.02
CA TRP A 66 1.97 -5.62 3.42
C TRP A 66 1.90 -5.45 4.94
N CYS A 67 2.77 -4.62 5.50
CA CYS A 67 2.58 -4.09 6.85
C CYS A 67 3.05 -2.63 6.95
N LEU A 68 2.68 -1.96 8.02
CA LEU A 68 3.17 -0.63 8.37
C LEU A 68 4.19 -0.73 9.49
N ASP A 69 5.35 -0.09 9.29
CA ASP A 69 6.32 0.17 10.34
C ASP A 69 6.22 1.64 10.74
N ILE A 70 6.02 1.89 12.03
CA ILE A 70 6.03 3.22 12.63
C ILE A 70 7.20 3.29 13.61
N TYR A 71 8.05 4.30 13.45
CA TYR A 71 9.17 4.56 14.34
C TYR A 71 8.83 5.79 15.19
N PRO A 72 8.39 5.62 16.46
CA PRO A 72 7.92 6.74 17.28
C PRO A 72 8.98 7.81 17.50
N ASN A 73 10.26 7.42 17.53
CA ASN A 73 11.40 8.29 17.78
C ASN A 73 12.34 8.41 16.57
N GLY A 74 11.79 8.27 15.36
CA GLY A 74 12.52 8.42 14.11
C GLY A 74 13.19 7.13 13.64
N PHE A 75 13.38 7.02 12.33
CA PHE A 75 14.05 5.89 11.68
C PHE A 75 15.57 5.89 11.92
N ASP A 76 16.15 7.09 12.03
CA ASP A 76 17.58 7.33 12.16
C ASP A 76 17.83 8.61 12.97
N GLN A 77 19.10 8.93 13.20
CA GLN A 77 19.48 10.13 13.97
C GLN A 77 19.01 11.43 13.29
N ASP A 78 18.96 11.48 11.97
CA ASP A 78 18.51 12.66 11.21
C ASP A 78 17.00 12.92 11.37
N SER A 79 16.24 11.88 11.71
CA SER A 79 14.79 11.91 11.93
C SER A 79 14.38 11.75 13.38
N LYS A 80 15.31 11.80 14.35
CA LYS A 80 15.05 11.56 15.80
C LYS A 80 13.97 12.44 16.45
N GLU A 81 13.74 13.62 15.89
CA GLU A 81 12.72 14.59 16.36
C GLU A 81 11.34 14.38 15.71
N TYR A 82 11.24 13.39 14.83
CA TYR A 82 10.06 13.08 14.04
C TYR A 82 9.58 11.66 14.32
N VAL A 83 8.30 11.42 14.06
CA VAL A 83 7.80 10.07 13.80
C VAL A 83 8.11 9.73 12.34
N SER A 84 8.59 8.52 12.09
CA SER A 84 8.75 7.98 10.73
C SER A 84 7.73 6.89 10.46
N VAL A 85 7.29 6.79 9.21
CA VAL A 85 6.29 5.80 8.78
C VAL A 85 6.70 5.19 7.46
N PHE A 86 6.60 3.87 7.34
CA PHE A 86 6.88 3.12 6.12
C PHE A 86 5.84 2.05 5.86
N LEU A 87 5.42 1.93 4.61
CA LEU A 87 4.76 0.73 4.10
C LEU A 87 5.85 -0.27 3.70
N ILE A 88 5.80 -1.49 4.25
CA ILE A 88 6.75 -2.56 3.95
C ILE A 88 6.07 -3.60 3.05
N LEU A 89 6.72 -3.94 1.94
CA LEU A 89 6.29 -5.03 1.06
C LEU A 89 6.72 -6.37 1.65
N LEU A 90 5.78 -7.28 1.89
CA LEU A 90 6.08 -8.66 2.30
C LEU A 90 5.92 -9.63 1.12
N LYS A 91 4.93 -9.40 0.26
CA LYS A 91 4.71 -10.06 -1.05
C LYS A 91 3.99 -9.13 -2.03
N PRO A 92 4.25 -9.21 -3.35
CA PRO A 92 5.16 -10.14 -4.04
C PRO A 92 6.63 -9.71 -3.95
N GLU A 93 7.50 -10.25 -4.81
CA GLU A 93 8.93 -9.96 -4.81
C GLU A 93 9.23 -8.49 -5.17
N ARG A 94 8.45 -7.91 -6.09
CA ARG A 94 8.59 -6.52 -6.52
C ARG A 94 7.26 -5.95 -6.93
N VAL A 95 7.02 -4.67 -6.63
CA VAL A 95 5.83 -3.94 -7.07
C VAL A 95 6.12 -2.46 -7.22
N LYS A 96 5.42 -1.79 -8.16
CA LYS A 96 5.38 -0.33 -8.23
C LYS A 96 4.14 0.19 -7.52
N VAL A 97 4.31 1.18 -6.66
CA VAL A 97 3.20 1.75 -5.87
C VAL A 97 3.26 3.26 -5.82
N LYS A 98 2.10 3.91 -5.75
CA LYS A 98 1.95 5.28 -5.22
C LYS A 98 1.44 5.18 -3.79
N LEU A 99 1.94 6.07 -2.94
CA LEU A 99 1.62 6.08 -1.51
C LEU A 99 1.15 7.46 -1.06
N LYS A 100 0.09 7.49 -0.24
CA LYS A 100 -0.32 8.68 0.52
C LYS A 100 -0.46 8.30 1.99
N PHE A 101 0.24 9.00 2.86
CA PHE A 101 0.17 8.82 4.31
C PHE A 101 -0.61 9.97 4.95
N SER A 102 -1.43 9.66 5.95
CA SER A 102 -2.15 10.65 6.75
C SER A 102 -2.40 10.20 8.18
N ILE A 103 -2.57 11.16 9.10
CA ILE A 103 -3.10 10.92 10.45
C ILE A 103 -4.62 11.09 10.41
N LEU A 104 -5.35 10.16 11.01
CA LEU A 104 -6.82 10.20 11.12
C LEU A 104 -7.24 10.86 12.44
N ASN A 105 -8.19 11.80 12.35
CA ASN A 105 -8.85 12.37 13.52
C ASN A 105 -10.08 11.54 13.96
N ASP A 106 -10.87 12.10 14.89
CA ASP A 106 -12.00 11.50 15.60
C ASP A 106 -13.25 11.43 14.72
N LYS A 107 -13.38 12.35 13.78
CA LYS A 107 -14.47 12.39 12.80
C LYS A 107 -14.23 11.50 11.58
N GLU A 108 -13.10 10.81 11.51
CA GLU A 108 -12.59 10.13 10.30
C GLU A 108 -12.48 11.06 9.07
N GLU A 109 -12.60 12.37 9.31
CA GLU A 109 -12.36 13.42 8.35
C GLU A 109 -10.85 13.45 8.10
N LYS A 110 -10.48 13.26 6.83
CA LYS A 110 -9.09 13.13 6.42
C LYS A 110 -8.36 14.47 6.63
N GLU A 111 -7.02 14.38 6.75
CA GLU A 111 -6.04 15.37 6.27
C GLU A 111 -5.33 16.31 7.26
N ASN A 112 -5.08 15.93 8.51
CA ASN A 112 -4.27 16.80 9.39
C ASN A 112 -2.79 16.89 8.98
N VAL A 113 -2.21 15.82 8.44
CA VAL A 113 -0.89 15.80 7.81
C VAL A 113 -0.96 14.88 6.59
N ILE A 114 -0.50 15.34 5.43
CA ILE A 114 -0.46 14.53 4.20
C ILE A 114 0.95 14.53 3.64
N ILE A 115 1.45 13.34 3.36
CA ILE A 115 2.62 13.17 2.50
C ILE A 115 2.27 12.21 1.36
N ALA A 116 2.36 12.71 0.13
CA ALA A 116 2.23 11.92 -1.07
C ALA A 116 3.62 11.61 -1.62
N LYS A 117 3.85 10.35 -2.01
CA LYS A 117 4.99 9.97 -2.84
C LYS A 117 4.50 9.62 -4.24
N ASN A 118 5.28 10.03 -5.23
CA ASN A 118 5.16 9.55 -6.60
C ASN A 118 5.41 8.03 -6.66
N VAL A 119 5.34 7.47 -7.87
CA VAL A 119 5.57 6.04 -8.11
C VAL A 119 6.95 5.64 -7.59
N ILE A 120 6.97 4.70 -6.65
CA ILE A 120 8.19 4.04 -6.16
C ILE A 120 8.15 2.56 -6.50
N LYS A 121 9.33 1.96 -6.70
CA LYS A 121 9.49 0.52 -6.82
C LYS A 121 9.94 -0.02 -5.48
N LEU A 122 9.27 -1.03 -4.97
CA LEU A 122 9.63 -1.74 -3.74
C LEU A 122 9.95 -3.19 -4.07
N GLY A 123 11.07 -3.68 -3.55
CA GLY A 123 11.40 -5.09 -3.44
C GLY A 123 10.84 -5.72 -2.17
N LYS A 124 10.89 -7.05 -2.09
CA LYS A 124 10.47 -7.80 -0.92
C LYS A 124 11.26 -7.37 0.31
N ASN A 125 10.53 -7.14 1.39
CA ASN A 125 11.02 -6.59 2.67
C ASN A 125 11.57 -5.16 2.58
N GLU A 126 11.43 -4.47 1.44
CA GLU A 126 11.76 -3.05 1.34
C GLU A 126 10.59 -2.17 1.78
N GLY A 127 10.92 -0.98 2.29
CA GLY A 127 9.98 -0.02 2.84
C GLY A 127 9.92 1.28 2.06
N GLY A 128 8.70 1.77 1.81
CA GLY A 128 8.43 3.07 1.20
C GLY A 128 7.68 4.00 2.15
N GLY A 129 8.25 5.14 2.49
CA GLY A 129 7.55 6.14 3.30
C GLY A 129 8.40 7.33 3.75
N PRO A 130 7.80 8.31 4.44
CA PRO A 130 8.49 9.49 4.94
C PRO A 130 9.30 9.20 6.22
N ARG A 131 10.61 9.52 6.18
CA ARG A 131 11.48 9.55 7.37
C ARG A 131 11.06 10.64 8.35
N LYS A 132 10.62 11.81 7.86
CA LYS A 132 10.15 12.94 8.67
C LYS A 132 8.65 13.14 8.44
N PHE A 133 7.82 12.22 8.96
CA PHE A 133 6.37 12.25 8.71
C PHE A 133 5.70 13.41 9.46
N ILE A 134 5.96 13.50 10.77
CA ILE A 134 5.48 14.58 11.62
C ILE A 134 6.47 14.82 12.75
N LYS A 135 6.70 16.08 13.13
CA LYS A 135 7.51 16.37 14.32
C LYS A 135 6.79 15.91 15.58
N LYS A 136 7.55 15.40 16.55
CA LYS A 136 6.98 14.88 17.81
C LYS A 136 6.31 15.97 18.65
N ASP A 137 6.88 17.17 18.69
CA ASP A 137 6.30 18.31 19.41
C ASP A 137 4.90 18.67 18.87
N LEU A 138 4.74 18.72 17.55
CA LEU A 138 3.46 18.95 16.89
C LEU A 138 2.48 17.80 17.15
N LEU A 139 2.96 16.55 17.11
CA LEU A 139 2.11 15.38 17.35
C LEU A 139 1.58 15.31 18.78
N LEU A 140 2.45 15.59 19.75
CA LEU A 140 2.16 15.48 21.19
C LEU A 140 1.42 16.71 21.75
N ASN A 141 1.41 17.83 21.04
CA ASN A 141 0.63 18.98 21.43
C ASN A 141 -0.88 18.69 21.26
N GLU A 142 -1.58 18.56 22.39
CA GLU A 142 -3.01 18.26 22.46
C GLU A 142 -3.87 19.28 21.68
N SER A 143 -3.45 20.54 21.58
CA SER A 143 -4.19 21.57 20.83
C SER A 143 -4.30 21.26 19.33
N ASN A 144 -3.42 20.40 18.81
CA ASN A 144 -3.42 20.00 17.40
C ASN A 144 -4.38 18.84 17.10
N GLY A 145 -4.94 18.17 18.12
CA GLY A 145 -5.96 17.14 17.95
C GLY A 145 -5.50 15.91 17.14
N LEU A 146 -4.21 15.61 17.13
CA LEU A 146 -3.62 14.53 16.31
C LEU A 146 -3.61 13.16 17.01
N LEU A 147 -3.65 13.16 18.35
CA LEU A 147 -3.73 11.99 19.19
C LEU A 147 -5.07 12.01 19.94
N ILE A 148 -5.99 11.12 19.57
CA ILE A 148 -7.29 11.04 20.23
C ILE A 148 -7.22 9.97 21.31
N ASN A 149 -7.45 10.34 22.56
CA ASN A 149 -7.24 9.44 23.70
C ASN A 149 -5.83 8.84 23.69
N ASP A 150 -4.82 9.67 23.40
CA ASP A 150 -3.41 9.27 23.26
C ASP A 150 -3.18 8.14 22.22
N LYS A 151 -4.04 8.07 21.20
CA LYS A 151 -3.97 7.08 20.13
C LYS A 151 -3.53 7.73 18.83
N LEU A 152 -2.39 7.29 18.31
CA LEU A 152 -1.99 7.61 16.94
C LEU A 152 -2.71 6.66 15.97
N ARG A 153 -3.42 7.22 14.98
CA ARG A 153 -4.03 6.46 13.86
C ARG A 153 -3.40 6.91 12.55
N VAL A 154 -2.58 6.05 11.94
CA VAL A 154 -1.98 6.30 10.62
C VAL A 154 -2.76 5.55 9.55
N LEU A 155 -3.16 6.28 8.51
CA LEU A 155 -3.70 5.75 7.27
C LEU A 155 -2.62 5.81 6.17
N CYS A 156 -2.37 4.68 5.53
CA CYS A 156 -1.65 4.59 4.26
C CYS A 156 -2.64 4.21 3.16
N LYS A 157 -2.74 5.04 2.12
CA LYS A 157 -3.44 4.70 0.88
C LYS A 157 -2.41 4.20 -0.13
N VAL A 158 -2.68 3.05 -0.71
CA VAL A 158 -1.79 2.36 -1.65
C VAL A 158 -2.50 2.22 -2.99
N GLU A 159 -1.79 2.55 -4.07
CA GLU A 159 -2.20 2.29 -5.44
C GLU A 159 -1.08 1.50 -6.11
N THR A 160 -1.32 0.22 -6.40
CA THR A 160 -0.37 -0.61 -7.15
C THR A 160 -0.47 -0.32 -8.62
N ILE A 161 0.68 -0.34 -9.29
CA ILE A 161 0.78 -0.17 -10.72
C ILE A 161 1.41 -1.46 -11.24
N GLU A 162 0.58 -2.32 -11.83
CA GLU A 162 1.09 -3.48 -12.54
C GLU A 162 1.92 -3.00 -13.73
N THR A 163 3.18 -3.43 -13.78
CA THR A 163 3.91 -3.40 -15.04
C THR A 163 3.40 -4.60 -15.82
N GLY A 164 2.57 -4.37 -16.83
CA GLY A 164 2.22 -5.41 -17.78
C GLY A 164 3.50 -6.15 -18.18
N ASN A 165 3.49 -7.48 -18.07
CA ASN A 165 4.65 -8.33 -18.33
C ASN A 165 5.25 -7.99 -19.70
N THR A 166 6.35 -7.25 -19.68
CA THR A 166 7.36 -7.28 -20.72
C THR A 166 8.58 -7.95 -20.10
N GLU A 167 8.47 -9.25 -19.89
CA GLU A 167 9.64 -10.09 -19.69
C GLU A 167 10.09 -10.62 -21.06
N ALA A 168 11.35 -10.29 -21.37
CA ALA A 168 12.35 -10.91 -22.24
C ALA A 168 11.92 -11.46 -23.62
#